data_AF-A0A9Q3B9T7-F1
#
_entry.id   AF-A0A9Q3B9T7-F1
#
_cell.length_a   1.000
_cell.length_b   1.000
_cell.length_c   1.000
_cell.angle_alpha   90.00
_cell.angle_beta   90.00
_cell.angle_gamma   90.00
#
_symmetry.space_group_name_H-M   'P 1'
#
loop_
_entity.id
_entity.type
_entity.pdbx_description
1 polymer ?
#
loop_
_entity_poly.entity_id
_entity_poly.type
_entity_poly.pdbx_seq_one_letter_code
_entity_poly.pdbx_strand_id
1 'polypeptide(L)'
;MLILTLTLRNKWTKIRSDSISFISSKLDHTVFSEVVDDETIDDSYLLCNKIDNQYASKTAINRGRGVMDWVAISYQGNIDDFIIKCQKAMIDMASVDIKICTNVLLYWIVRKLCDDRNMYHLSDSLALSPDATENTNTTLNCLQSFARHQESKQNSSEAEKDSEALITVTNMNQHFLDKWFVLVQWDSQSI
;
A
#
# COMPACT_ATOMS: atom_id res chain seq x y z
N MET A 1 -0.24 58.48 18.01
CA MET A 1 0.67 57.32 18.12
C MET A 1 0.21 56.30 19.18
N LEU A 2 -0.24 56.74 20.37
CA LEU A 2 -0.68 55.88 21.49
C LEU A 2 -1.96 55.06 21.24
N ILE A 3 -2.95 55.63 20.53
CA ILE A 3 -4.22 54.93 20.22
C ILE A 3 -4.01 53.80 19.20
N LEU A 4 -3.15 54.02 18.20
CA LEU A 4 -2.84 53.02 17.17
C LEU A 4 -2.13 51.80 17.77
N THR A 5 -1.20 52.04 18.70
CA THR A 5 -0.43 50.99 19.40
C THR A 5 -1.30 50.16 20.35
N LEU A 6 -2.27 50.78 21.05
CA LEU A 6 -3.25 50.06 21.87
C LEU A 6 -4.22 49.22 21.02
N THR A 7 -4.69 49.76 19.90
CA THR A 7 -5.64 49.05 19.00
C THR A 7 -4.98 47.83 18.37
N LEU A 8 -3.73 47.97 17.92
CA LEU A 8 -2.95 46.84 17.40
C LEU A 8 -2.68 45.80 18.48
N ARG A 9 -2.29 46.21 19.69
CA ARG A 9 -2.08 45.30 20.84
C ARG A 9 -3.32 44.48 21.16
N ASN A 10 -4.50 45.10 21.19
CA ASN A 10 -5.78 44.42 21.46
C ASN A 10 -6.17 43.44 20.34
N LYS A 11 -5.89 43.79 19.08
CA LYS A 11 -6.12 42.89 17.94
C LYS A 11 -5.23 41.64 18.01
N TRP A 12 -3.94 41.81 18.31
CA TRP A 12 -2.98 40.70 18.39
C TRP A 12 -3.24 39.77 19.58
N THR A 13 -3.59 40.32 20.75
CA THR A 13 -3.98 39.52 21.92
C THR A 13 -5.23 38.68 21.66
N LYS A 14 -6.23 39.26 20.96
CA LYS A 14 -7.42 38.51 20.54
C LYS A 14 -7.08 37.37 19.58
N ILE A 15 -6.30 37.64 18.52
CA ILE A 15 -5.88 36.60 17.56
C ILE A 15 -5.11 35.47 18.26
N ARG A 16 -4.24 35.81 19.22
CA ARG A 16 -3.49 34.83 20.01
C ARG A 16 -4.43 33.94 20.84
N SER A 17 -5.38 34.54 21.56
CA SER A 17 -6.38 33.81 22.34
C SER A 17 -7.27 32.91 21.46
N ASP A 18 -7.71 33.41 20.31
CA ASP A 18 -8.56 32.66 19.37
C ASP A 18 -7.79 31.46 18.79
N SER A 19 -6.50 31.62 18.51
CA SER A 19 -5.64 30.56 17.98
C SER A 19 -5.42 29.44 18.99
N ILE A 20 -5.17 29.78 20.27
CA ILE A 20 -4.99 28.78 21.34
C ILE A 20 -6.28 28.00 21.56
N SER A 21 -7.43 28.70 21.64
CA SER A 21 -8.74 28.08 21.75
C SER A 21 -8.99 27.11 20.58
N PHE A 22 -8.69 27.54 19.36
CA PHE A 22 -8.84 26.71 18.17
C PHE A 22 -7.96 25.45 18.23
N ILE A 23 -6.67 25.59 18.49
CA ILE A 23 -5.74 24.45 18.59
C ILE A 23 -6.19 23.50 19.70
N SER A 24 -6.44 24.04 20.90
CA SER A 24 -6.85 23.28 22.08
C SER A 24 -8.12 22.46 21.84
N SER A 25 -9.10 23.03 21.12
CA SER A 25 -10.35 22.34 20.78
C SER A 25 -10.17 21.12 19.87
N LYS A 26 -9.00 20.97 19.24
CA LYS A 26 -8.66 19.85 18.36
C LYS A 26 -7.85 18.76 19.06
N LEU A 27 -7.35 19.01 20.26
CA LEU A 27 -6.58 18.05 21.02
C LEU A 27 -7.52 17.14 21.81
N ASP A 28 -7.17 15.85 21.90
CA ASP A 28 -7.79 15.00 22.91
C ASP A 28 -7.29 15.36 24.32
N HIS A 29 -7.96 14.84 25.34
CA HIS A 29 -7.65 15.17 26.74
C HIS A 29 -6.22 14.81 27.14
N THR A 30 -5.67 13.71 26.61
CA THR A 30 -4.32 13.24 26.95
C THR A 30 -3.30 14.20 26.37
N VAL A 31 -3.40 14.47 25.06
CA VAL A 31 -2.51 15.39 24.36
C VAL A 31 -2.59 16.78 24.97
N PHE A 32 -3.80 17.28 25.25
CA PHE A 32 -4.01 18.57 25.90
C PHE A 32 -3.25 18.68 27.23
N SER A 33 -3.37 17.68 28.11
CA SER A 33 -2.69 17.68 29.42
C SER A 33 -1.16 17.62 29.34
N GLU A 34 -0.61 17.11 28.22
CA GLU A 34 0.82 17.01 28.02
C GLU A 34 1.43 18.30 27.44
N VAL A 35 0.69 18.97 26.54
CA VAL A 35 1.22 20.12 25.78
C VAL A 35 0.74 21.48 26.28
N VAL A 36 -0.34 21.56 27.06
CA VAL A 36 -0.86 22.81 27.61
C VAL A 36 -0.43 22.95 29.07
N ASP A 37 0.41 23.95 29.34
CA ASP A 37 0.97 24.29 30.64
C ASP A 37 1.12 25.82 30.79
N ASP A 38 1.65 26.28 31.92
CA ASP A 38 1.84 27.70 32.22
C ASP A 38 2.71 28.44 31.17
N GLU A 39 3.55 27.72 30.41
CA GLU A 39 4.41 28.31 29.36
C GLU A 39 3.70 28.44 28.01
N THR A 40 2.74 27.55 27.73
CA THR A 40 2.08 27.39 26.42
C THR A 40 0.63 27.87 26.38
N ILE A 41 -0.03 27.98 27.54
CA ILE A 41 -1.46 28.33 27.67
C ILE A 41 -1.81 29.69 27.04
N ASP A 42 -0.84 30.59 26.95
CA ASP A 42 -1.00 31.94 26.43
C ASP A 42 -0.25 32.19 25.13
N ASP A 43 0.50 31.22 24.59
CA ASP A 43 1.27 31.40 23.37
C ASP A 43 1.00 30.27 22.37
N SER A 44 0.20 30.57 21.35
CA SER A 44 -0.12 29.62 20.28
C SER A 44 1.10 29.14 19.51
N TYR A 45 2.16 29.96 19.39
CA TYR A 45 3.38 29.55 18.73
C TYR A 45 4.14 28.55 19.58
N LEU A 46 4.32 28.83 20.89
CA LEU A 46 4.97 27.88 21.80
C LEU A 46 4.17 26.58 21.92
N LEU A 47 2.83 26.66 21.98
CA LEU A 47 1.96 25.50 21.97
C LEU A 47 2.14 24.65 20.71
N CYS A 48 2.10 25.26 19.51
CA CYS A 48 2.36 24.54 18.26
C CYS A 48 3.75 23.92 18.25
N ASN A 49 4.76 24.67 18.70
CA ASN A 49 6.14 24.19 18.70
C ASN A 49 6.34 23.04 19.70
N LYS A 50 5.62 23.03 20.83
CA LYS A 50 5.64 21.93 21.79
C LYS A 50 4.93 20.69 21.24
N ILE A 51 3.76 20.86 20.60
CA ILE A 51 3.07 19.80 19.88
C ILE A 51 3.99 19.21 18.80
N ASP A 52 4.61 20.06 17.98
CA ASP A 52 5.57 19.64 16.97
C ASP A 52 6.77 18.94 17.63
N ASN A 53 7.38 19.45 18.69
CA ASN A 53 8.55 18.77 19.27
C ASN A 53 8.19 17.41 19.91
N GLN A 54 7.01 17.29 20.51
CA GLN A 54 6.57 16.09 21.24
C GLN A 54 5.96 15.03 20.32
N TYR A 55 5.30 15.46 19.25
CA TYR A 55 4.58 14.57 18.33
C TYR A 55 5.00 14.70 16.88
N ALA A 56 6.03 15.50 16.55
CA ALA A 56 6.59 15.54 15.21
C ALA A 56 6.96 14.13 14.77
N SER A 57 6.88 13.94 13.46
CA SER A 57 7.30 12.73 12.78
C SER A 57 8.68 12.23 13.25
N LYS A 58 9.58 13.10 13.69
CA LYS A 58 10.98 12.76 14.03
C LYS A 58 11.22 12.21 15.43
N THR A 59 10.22 12.12 16.31
CA THR A 59 10.44 11.54 17.66
C THR A 59 10.81 10.06 17.57
N ALA A 60 11.54 9.55 18.58
CA ALA A 60 11.95 8.15 18.62
C ALA A 60 10.75 7.18 18.57
N ILE A 61 9.62 7.55 19.17
CA ILE A 61 8.39 6.77 19.18
C ILE A 61 7.79 6.69 17.77
N ASN A 62 7.65 7.84 17.09
CA ASN A 62 7.08 7.89 15.73
C ASN A 62 7.98 7.18 14.71
N ARG A 63 9.30 7.33 14.85
CA ARG A 63 10.27 6.55 14.08
C ARG A 63 10.12 5.06 14.37
N GLY A 64 10.02 4.66 15.64
CA GLY A 64 9.78 3.29 16.05
C GLY A 64 8.52 2.70 15.40
N ARG A 65 7.41 3.44 15.39
CA ARG A 65 6.16 3.04 14.72
C ARG A 65 6.37 2.78 13.23
N GLY A 66 7.01 3.71 12.50
CA GLY A 66 7.29 3.53 11.07
C GLY A 66 8.11 2.28 10.76
N VAL A 67 9.11 1.94 11.59
CA VAL A 67 9.88 0.69 11.45
C VAL A 67 9.02 -0.54 11.77
N MET A 68 8.22 -0.49 12.83
CA MET A 68 7.37 -1.62 13.24
C MET A 68 6.31 -1.92 12.18
N ASP A 69 5.71 -0.89 11.59
CA ASP A 69 4.76 -1.02 10.48
C ASP A 69 5.44 -1.70 9.27
N TRP A 70 6.66 -1.30 8.92
CA TRP A 70 7.46 -1.95 7.89
C TRP A 70 7.76 -3.44 8.21
N VAL A 71 8.17 -3.72 9.45
CA VAL A 71 8.48 -5.09 9.88
C VAL A 71 7.25 -5.98 9.80
N ALA A 72 6.06 -5.46 10.14
CA ALA A 72 4.80 -6.20 10.13
C ALA A 72 4.28 -6.57 8.73
N ILE A 73 4.78 -5.94 7.66
CA ILE A 73 4.38 -6.29 6.29
C ILE A 73 4.81 -7.74 5.98
N SER A 74 3.84 -8.57 5.60
CA SER A 74 4.04 -9.92 5.09
C SER A 74 3.39 -10.08 3.71
N TYR A 75 4.01 -10.86 2.83
CA TYR A 75 3.35 -11.27 1.59
C TYR A 75 2.19 -12.22 1.88
N GLN A 76 1.03 -12.00 1.25
CA GLN A 76 -0.22 -12.74 1.50
C GLN A 76 -0.84 -13.26 0.19
N GLY A 77 -0.01 -13.61 -0.80
CA GLY A 77 -0.47 -14.16 -2.08
C GLY A 77 -0.83 -13.13 -3.16
N ASN A 78 -0.91 -11.84 -2.84
CA ASN A 78 -1.15 -10.76 -3.81
C ASN A 78 0.08 -9.85 -3.92
N ILE A 79 0.73 -9.85 -5.10
CA ILE A 79 1.96 -9.08 -5.33
C ILE A 79 1.69 -7.58 -5.39
N ASP A 80 0.58 -7.15 -5.99
CA ASP A 80 0.25 -5.72 -6.11
C ASP A 80 -0.03 -5.09 -4.74
N ASP A 81 -0.84 -5.75 -3.91
CA ASP A 81 -1.10 -5.31 -2.53
C ASP A 81 0.21 -5.27 -1.71
N PHE A 82 1.08 -6.26 -1.88
CA PHE A 82 2.38 -6.29 -1.23
C PHE A 82 3.29 -5.12 -1.67
N ILE A 83 3.35 -4.80 -2.97
CA ILE A 83 4.11 -3.67 -3.51
C ILE A 83 3.57 -2.35 -2.93
N ILE A 84 2.26 -2.16 -2.93
CA ILE A 84 1.61 -0.95 -2.40
C ILE A 84 1.93 -0.77 -0.91
N LYS A 85 1.84 -1.84 -0.12
CA LYS A 85 2.19 -1.82 1.31
C LYS A 85 3.65 -1.45 1.52
N CYS A 86 4.57 -2.02 0.75
CA CYS A 86 6.00 -1.69 0.82
C CYS A 86 6.26 -0.23 0.47
N GLN A 87 5.69 0.27 -0.63
CA GLN A 87 5.85 1.67 -1.06
C GLN A 87 5.33 2.64 0.00
N LYS A 88 4.14 2.38 0.53
CA LYS A 88 3.55 3.19 1.59
C LYS A 88 4.44 3.25 2.83
N ALA A 89 4.88 2.11 3.33
CA ALA A 89 5.73 2.07 4.52
C ALA A 89 7.10 2.74 4.30
N MET A 90 7.68 2.68 3.08
CA MET A 90 8.89 3.44 2.77
C MET A 90 8.67 4.96 2.78
N ILE A 91 7.53 5.43 2.25
CA ILE A 91 7.15 6.85 2.30
C ILE A 91 6.94 7.28 3.75
N ASP A 92 6.24 6.47 4.55
CA ASP A 92 5.98 6.74 5.96
C ASP A 92 7.29 6.81 6.76
N MET A 93 8.22 5.87 6.53
CA MET A 93 9.58 5.91 7.12
C MET A 93 10.37 7.15 6.67
N ALA A 94 10.30 7.54 5.40
CA ALA A 94 10.96 8.76 4.92
C ALA A 94 10.38 10.03 5.58
N SER A 95 9.08 10.08 5.84
CA SER A 95 8.39 11.22 6.48
C SER A 95 8.86 11.48 7.92
N VAL A 96 9.34 10.43 8.60
CA VAL A 96 9.91 10.48 9.96
C VAL A 96 11.44 10.56 9.96
N ASP A 97 12.05 10.80 8.79
CA ASP A 97 13.50 10.92 8.56
C ASP A 97 14.28 9.65 8.96
N ILE A 98 13.68 8.48 8.71
CA ILE A 98 14.39 7.20 8.74
C ILE A 98 15.04 7.00 7.37
N LYS A 99 16.36 6.87 7.38
CA LYS A 99 17.15 6.57 6.18
C LYS A 99 17.67 5.15 6.26
N ILE A 100 17.21 4.29 5.37
CA ILE A 100 17.68 2.92 5.24
C ILE A 100 18.41 2.81 3.91
N CYS A 101 19.55 2.12 3.91
CA CYS A 101 20.29 1.84 2.68
C CYS A 101 19.42 1.03 1.71
N THR A 102 19.39 1.44 0.44
CA THR A 102 18.65 0.79 -0.64
C THR A 102 18.87 -0.72 -0.68
N ASN A 103 20.12 -1.18 -0.57
CA ASN A 103 20.46 -2.61 -0.58
C ASN A 103 19.83 -3.40 0.58
N VAL A 104 19.66 -2.76 1.75
CA VAL A 104 19.03 -3.37 2.92
C VAL A 104 17.51 -3.48 2.70
N LEU A 105 16.88 -2.43 2.14
CA LEU A 105 15.46 -2.47 1.78
C LEU A 105 15.17 -3.56 0.74
N LEU A 106 16.03 -3.67 -0.26
CA LEU A 106 15.95 -4.71 -1.29
C LEU A 106 16.01 -6.11 -0.69
N TYR A 107 17.02 -6.37 0.15
CA TYR A 107 17.13 -7.65 0.85
C TYR A 107 15.88 -7.96 1.70
N TRP A 108 15.32 -6.97 2.38
CA TRP A 108 14.10 -7.15 3.18
C TRP A 108 12.86 -7.45 2.33
N ILE A 109 12.68 -6.79 1.18
CA ILE A 109 11.57 -7.07 0.27
C ILE A 109 11.67 -8.51 -0.24
N VAL A 110 12.85 -8.91 -0.72
CA VAL A 110 13.12 -10.27 -1.21
C VAL A 110 12.89 -11.30 -0.09
N ARG A 111 13.39 -11.02 1.12
CA ARG A 111 13.21 -11.90 2.29
C ARG A 111 11.74 -12.10 2.66
N LYS A 112 10.92 -11.05 2.60
CA LYS A 112 9.48 -11.09 2.89
C LYS A 112 8.69 -11.88 1.84
N LEU A 113 9.19 -11.96 0.60
CA LEU A 113 8.63 -12.82 -0.44
C LEU A 113 9.01 -14.29 -0.21
N CYS A 114 10.26 -14.55 0.20
CA CYS A 114 10.76 -15.90 0.55
C CYS A 114 9.97 -16.62 1.65
N ASP A 115 9.14 -15.90 2.43
CA ASP A 115 8.29 -16.53 3.44
C ASP A 115 7.18 -17.38 2.80
N ASP A 116 6.83 -17.11 1.53
CA ASP A 116 5.95 -17.96 0.74
C ASP A 116 6.76 -18.87 -0.20
N ARG A 117 6.53 -20.18 -0.10
CA ARG A 117 7.24 -21.18 -0.91
C ARG A 117 7.04 -21.00 -2.41
N ASN A 118 5.91 -20.45 -2.83
CA ASN A 118 5.61 -20.23 -4.24
C ASN A 118 6.43 -19.09 -4.84
N MET A 119 7.05 -18.27 -4.01
CA MET A 119 7.81 -17.09 -4.43
C MET A 119 9.33 -17.30 -4.41
N TYR A 120 9.83 -18.48 -4.03
CA TYR A 120 11.28 -18.76 -3.98
C TYR A 120 11.98 -18.51 -5.32
N HIS A 121 11.41 -18.99 -6.43
CA HIS A 121 12.01 -18.81 -7.76
C HIS A 121 12.10 -17.35 -8.17
N LEU A 122 11.10 -16.54 -7.80
CA LEU A 122 11.10 -15.10 -8.05
C LEU A 122 12.12 -14.39 -7.18
N SER A 123 12.19 -14.75 -5.90
CA SER A 123 13.17 -14.24 -4.95
C SER A 123 14.61 -14.51 -5.40
N ASP A 124 14.91 -15.73 -5.82
CA ASP A 124 16.24 -16.10 -6.32
C ASP A 124 16.59 -15.34 -7.59
N SER A 125 15.64 -15.20 -8.52
CA SER A 125 15.83 -14.42 -9.74
C SER A 125 16.13 -12.94 -9.45
N LEU A 126 15.43 -12.35 -8.49
CA LEU A 126 15.68 -10.97 -8.06
C LEU A 126 17.02 -10.81 -7.35
N ALA A 127 17.38 -11.76 -6.48
CA ALA A 127 18.65 -11.72 -5.76
C ALA A 127 19.87 -11.89 -6.67
N LEU A 128 19.72 -12.65 -7.76
CA LEU A 128 20.79 -12.94 -8.72
C LEU A 128 20.86 -11.93 -9.88
N SER A 129 19.86 -11.05 -10.03
CA SER A 129 19.82 -10.04 -11.09
C SER A 129 20.44 -8.73 -10.61
N PRO A 130 21.62 -8.33 -11.14
CA PRO A 130 22.28 -7.08 -10.75
C PRO A 130 21.39 -5.87 -11.01
N ASP A 131 20.69 -5.89 -12.15
CA ASP A 131 19.80 -4.81 -12.60
C ASP A 131 18.57 -4.68 -11.69
N ALA A 132 18.02 -5.79 -11.20
CA ALA A 132 16.91 -5.75 -10.26
C ALA A 132 17.33 -5.11 -8.92
N THR A 133 18.58 -5.31 -8.51
CA THR A 133 19.12 -4.83 -7.23
C THR A 133 19.73 -3.42 -7.27
N GLU A 134 19.66 -2.72 -8.40
CA GLU A 134 20.24 -1.38 -8.55
C GLU A 134 19.57 -0.37 -7.60
N ASN A 135 18.24 -0.39 -7.54
CA ASN A 135 17.48 0.42 -6.59
C ASN A 135 16.13 -0.22 -6.24
N THR A 136 15.51 0.26 -5.15
CA THR A 136 14.24 -0.30 -4.66
C THR A 136 13.10 -0.20 -5.67
N ASN A 137 13.03 0.88 -6.45
CA ASN A 137 11.98 1.05 -7.45
C ASN A 137 12.14 0.05 -8.60
N THR A 138 13.36 -0.25 -9.02
CA THR A 138 13.62 -1.25 -10.07
C THR A 138 13.17 -2.64 -9.61
N THR A 139 13.47 -3.05 -8.38
CA THR A 139 12.96 -4.31 -7.82
C THR A 139 11.43 -4.35 -7.78
N LEU A 140 10.78 -3.27 -7.31
CA LEU A 140 9.31 -3.22 -7.28
C LEU A 140 8.71 -3.27 -8.69
N ASN A 141 9.32 -2.60 -9.66
CA ASN A 141 8.89 -2.67 -11.06
C ASN A 141 9.06 -4.09 -11.63
N CYS A 142 10.17 -4.79 -11.32
CA CYS A 142 10.36 -6.19 -11.70
C CYS A 142 9.27 -7.09 -11.11
N LEU A 143 8.91 -6.88 -9.84
CA LEU A 143 7.81 -7.61 -9.20
C LEU A 143 6.47 -7.33 -9.88
N GLN A 144 6.19 -6.08 -10.23
CA GLN A 144 4.97 -5.70 -10.95
C GLN A 144 4.93 -6.31 -12.35
N SER A 145 6.06 -6.33 -13.06
CA SER A 145 6.18 -7.01 -14.35
C SER A 145 5.89 -8.50 -14.18
N PHE A 146 6.43 -9.16 -13.16
CA PHE A 146 6.14 -10.57 -12.90
C PHE A 146 4.66 -10.83 -12.61
N ALA A 147 4.01 -10.01 -11.78
CA ALA A 147 2.58 -10.11 -11.48
C ALA A 147 1.74 -10.08 -12.77
N ARG A 148 2.00 -9.11 -13.66
CA ARG A 148 1.33 -9.00 -14.96
C ARG A 148 1.56 -10.20 -15.88
N HIS A 149 2.75 -10.82 -15.81
CA HIS A 149 3.04 -12.04 -16.57
C HIS A 149 2.31 -13.28 -16.00
N GLN A 150 2.07 -13.33 -14.69
CA GLN A 150 1.27 -14.39 -14.08
C GLN A 150 -0.20 -14.25 -14.46
N GLU A 151 -0.77 -13.03 -14.34
CA GLU A 151 -2.16 -12.76 -14.71
C GLU A 151 -2.42 -13.04 -16.19
N SER A 152 -1.51 -12.66 -17.09
CA SER A 152 -1.67 -12.94 -18.52
C SER A 152 -1.63 -14.44 -18.84
N LYS A 153 -0.79 -15.23 -18.15
CA LYS A 153 -0.78 -16.70 -18.27
C LYS A 153 -2.04 -17.35 -17.71
N GLN A 154 -2.58 -16.82 -16.62
CA GLN A 154 -3.80 -17.33 -16.01
C GLN A 154 -5.00 -17.06 -16.93
N ASN A 155 -5.10 -15.84 -17.46
CA ASN A 155 -6.14 -15.44 -18.42
C ASN A 155 -6.02 -16.19 -19.76
N SER A 156 -4.81 -16.50 -20.23
CA SER A 156 -4.63 -17.33 -21.44
C SER A 156 -4.99 -18.80 -21.18
N SER A 157 -4.72 -19.32 -19.97
CA SER A 157 -5.08 -20.69 -19.61
C SER A 157 -6.59 -20.87 -19.35
N GLU A 158 -7.28 -19.84 -18.89
CA GLU A 158 -8.75 -19.81 -18.80
C GLU A 158 -9.38 -19.66 -20.19
N ALA A 159 -8.82 -18.84 -21.08
CA ALA A 159 -9.26 -18.76 -22.47
C ALA A 159 -9.03 -20.07 -23.25
N GLU A 160 -7.95 -20.80 -22.98
CA GLU A 160 -7.72 -22.14 -23.55
C GLU A 160 -8.66 -23.19 -22.96
N LYS A 161 -8.96 -23.15 -21.65
CA LYS A 161 -9.96 -24.04 -21.03
C LYS A 161 -11.39 -23.75 -21.50
N ASP A 162 -11.73 -22.48 -21.73
CA ASP A 162 -13.01 -22.08 -22.31
C ASP A 162 -13.09 -22.44 -23.79
N SER A 163 -11.97 -22.39 -24.52
CA SER A 163 -11.89 -22.88 -25.91
C SER A 163 -11.99 -24.41 -25.97
N GLU A 164 -11.33 -25.15 -25.07
CA GLU A 164 -11.45 -26.61 -24.96
C GLU A 164 -12.85 -27.04 -24.49
N ALA A 165 -13.47 -26.31 -23.57
CA ALA A 165 -14.86 -26.54 -23.17
C ALA A 165 -15.83 -26.23 -24.31
N LEU A 166 -15.60 -25.16 -25.09
CA LEU A 166 -16.40 -24.83 -26.26
C LEU A 166 -16.21 -25.85 -27.40
N ILE A 167 -14.99 -26.33 -27.65
CA ILE A 167 -14.70 -27.40 -28.62
C ILE A 167 -15.32 -28.73 -28.16
N THR A 168 -15.29 -29.01 -26.86
CA THR A 168 -15.92 -30.22 -26.28
C THR A 168 -17.45 -30.14 -26.36
N VAL A 169 -18.07 -28.99 -26.08
CA VAL A 169 -19.52 -28.76 -26.25
C VAL A 169 -19.92 -28.81 -27.74
N THR A 170 -19.07 -28.28 -28.63
CA THR A 170 -19.32 -28.32 -30.09
C THR A 170 -19.20 -29.76 -30.63
N ASN A 171 -18.22 -30.54 -30.15
CA ASN A 171 -18.08 -31.96 -30.50
C ASN A 171 -19.18 -32.85 -29.88
N MET A 172 -19.64 -32.53 -28.67
CA MET A 172 -20.78 -33.22 -28.06
C MET A 172 -22.09 -32.93 -28.81
N ASN A 173 -22.29 -31.69 -29.29
CA ASN A 173 -23.42 -31.35 -30.13
C ASN A 173 -23.34 -32.00 -31.53
N GLN A 174 -22.16 -32.10 -32.13
CA GLN A 174 -21.97 -32.79 -33.41
C GLN A 174 -22.25 -34.30 -33.29
N HIS A 175 -21.75 -34.96 -32.24
CA HIS A 175 -22.04 -36.37 -31.96
C HIS A 175 -23.52 -36.62 -31.62
N PHE A 176 -24.21 -35.64 -31.00
CA PHE A 176 -25.64 -35.70 -30.75
C PHE A 176 -26.46 -35.56 -32.04
N LEU A 177 -26.07 -34.64 -32.93
CA LEU A 177 -26.68 -34.46 -34.26
C LEU A 177 -26.45 -35.66 -35.19
N ASP A 178 -25.25 -36.25 -35.16
CA ASP A 178 -24.92 -37.44 -35.95
C ASP A 178 -25.72 -38.67 -35.48
N LYS A 179 -25.91 -38.84 -34.15
CA LYS A 179 -26.80 -39.89 -33.62
C LYS A 179 -28.28 -39.63 -33.92
N TRP A 180 -28.71 -38.37 -33.94
CA TRP A 180 -30.10 -38.01 -34.27
C TRP A 180 -30.42 -38.26 -35.75
N PHE A 181 -29.48 -37.96 -36.66
CA PHE A 181 -29.63 -38.27 -38.10
C PHE A 181 -29.71 -39.77 -38.40
N VAL A 182 -28.96 -40.60 -37.67
CA VAL A 182 -29.01 -42.07 -37.80
C VAL A 182 -30.36 -42.64 -37.34
N LEU A 183 -30.97 -42.06 -36.29
CA LEU A 183 -32.29 -42.48 -35.81
C LEU A 183 -33.43 -42.07 -36.75
N VAL A 184 -33.35 -40.89 -37.38
CA VAL A 184 -34.37 -40.40 -38.34
C VAL A 184 -34.34 -41.17 -39.67
N GLN A 185 -33.19 -41.71 -40.09
CA GLN A 185 -33.09 -42.53 -41.31
C GLN A 185 -33.64 -43.95 -41.13
N TRP A 186 -33.72 -44.47 -39.90
CA TRP A 186 -34.23 -45.83 -39.65
C TRP A 186 -35.75 -45.94 -39.74
N ASP A 187 -36.49 -44.89 -39.35
CA ASP A 187 -37.95 -44.87 -39.41
C ASP A 187 -38.52 -44.66 -40.83
N SER A 188 -37.65 -44.34 -41.80
CA SER A 188 -38.06 -44.11 -43.20
C SER A 188 -38.00 -45.37 -44.08
N GLN A 189 -37.56 -46.52 -43.54
CA GLN A 189 -37.44 -47.79 -44.27
C GLN A 189 -38.42 -48.88 -43.80
N SER A 190 -39.36 -48.56 -42.90
CA SER A 190 -40.31 -49.51 -42.32
C SER A 190 -41.79 -49.17 -42.57
N ILE A 191 -42.15 -48.81 -43.81
CA ILE A 191 -43.53 -48.89 -44.34
C ILE A 191 -43.50 -49.49 -45.75
#